data_AF-A0AAD5GSB3-F1
#
_entry.id   AF-A0AAD5GSB3-F1
#
_cell.length_a   1.000
_cell.length_b   1.000
_cell.length_c   1.000
_cell.angle_alpha   90.00
_cell.angle_beta   90.00
_cell.angle_gamma   90.00
#
_symmetry.space_group_name_H-M   'P 1'
#
loop_
_entity.id
_entity.type
_entity.pdbx_description
1 polymer ?
#
loop_
_entity_poly.entity_id
_entity_poly.type
_entity_poly.pdbx_seq_one_letter_code
_entity_poly.pdbx_strand_id
1 'polypeptide(L)' 'MVLIVFSFIQIFFPMGKISVMIYAGLSAIIFCGYIVYDTDNLIKRYTYDEYIWAAVALYLDIINLFLSLLNILRVLDR' A
#
# COMPACT_ATOMS: atom_id res chain seq x y z
N MET A 1 2.49 8.60 0.47
CA MET A 1 1.94 9.99 0.47
C MET A 1 0.89 10.21 -0.62
N VAL A 2 1.17 9.87 -1.89
CA VAL A 2 0.20 10.01 -3.00
C VAL A 2 -1.13 9.28 -2.73
N LEU A 3 -1.05 8.07 -2.14
CA LEU A 3 -2.22 7.24 -1.85
C LEU A 3 -3.12 7.81 -0.74
N ILE A 4 -2.52 8.44 0.29
CA ILE A 4 -3.26 9.10 1.38
C ILE A 4 -4.04 10.30 0.83
N VAL A 5 -3.39 11.12 0.01
CA VAL A 5 -4.03 12.28 -0.63
C VAL A 5 -5.18 11.84 -1.54
N PHE A 6 -5.00 10.73 -2.26
CA PHE A 6 -6.03 10.21 -3.15
C PHE A 6 -7.21 9.58 -2.40
N SER A 7 -6.96 8.84 -1.32
CA SER A 7 -8.03 8.36 -0.43
C SER A 7 -8.84 9.51 0.17
N PHE A 8 -8.19 10.63 0.50
CA PHE A 8 -8.86 11.82 0.99
C PHE A 8 -9.76 12.48 -0.07
N ILE A 9 -9.27 12.58 -1.32
CA ILE A 9 -10.05 13.11 -2.45
C ILE A 9 -11.29 12.22 -2.74
N GLN A 10 -11.13 10.90 -2.60
CA GLN A 10 -12.20 9.94 -2.85
C GLN A 10 -13.37 10.04 -1.86
N ILE A 11 -13.15 10.59 -0.65
CA ILE A 11 -14.21 10.88 0.33
C ILE A 11 -15.16 11.98 -0.19
N PHE A 12 -14.63 12.98 -0.89
CA PHE A 12 -15.41 14.12 -1.41
C PHE A 12 -15.90 13.89 -2.84
N PHE A 13 -15.22 13.05 -3.62
CA PHE A 13 -15.56 12.76 -5.02
C PHE A 13 -15.61 11.24 -5.25
N PRO A 14 -16.78 10.59 -5.09
CA PRO A 14 -16.93 9.16 -5.34
C PRO A 14 -16.84 8.87 -6.84
N MET A 15 -15.67 8.44 -7.29
CA MET A 15 -15.42 7.99 -8.66
C MET A 15 -16.10 6.62 -8.91
N GLY A 16 -16.53 6.34 -10.15
CA GLY A 16 -17.28 5.12 -10.49
C GLY A 16 -16.51 3.81 -10.29
N LYS A 17 -17.24 2.69 -10.07
CA LYS A 17 -16.69 1.37 -9.69
C LYS A 17 -15.43 0.92 -10.45
N ILE A 18 -15.42 1.08 -11.78
CA ILE A 18 -14.30 0.66 -12.65
C ILE A 18 -13.02 1.43 -12.32
N SER A 19 -13.12 2.74 -12.08
CA SER A 19 -11.96 3.58 -11.75
C SER A 19 -11.35 3.22 -10.39
N VAL A 20 -12.19 2.86 -9.41
CA VAL A 20 -11.76 2.40 -8.08
C VAL A 20 -11.01 1.09 -8.19
N MET A 21 -11.49 0.16 -9.02
CA MET A 21 -10.84 -1.14 -9.25
C MET A 21 -9.46 -1.00 -9.90
N ILE A 22 -9.35 -0.19 -10.96
CA ILE A 22 -8.08 0.05 -11.66
C ILE A 22 -7.08 0.71 -10.73
N TYR A 23 -7.53 1.71 -9.95
CA TYR A 23 -6.67 2.40 -8.99
C TYR A 23 -6.20 1.48 -7.86
N ALA A 24 -7.10 0.67 -7.31
CA ALA A 24 -6.76 -0.28 -6.26
C ALA A 24 -5.75 -1.33 -6.76
N GLY A 25 -5.93 -1.85 -7.99
CA GLY A 25 -4.99 -2.77 -8.62
C GLY A 25 -3.60 -2.15 -8.84
N LEU A 26 -3.54 -0.94 -9.39
CA LEU A 26 -2.28 -0.20 -9.54
C LEU A 26 -1.59 0.08 -8.21
N SER A 27 -2.37 0.46 -7.18
CA SER A 27 -1.84 0.71 -5.84
C SER A 27 -1.23 -0.56 -5.22
N ALA A 28 -1.86 -1.72 -5.42
CA ALA A 28 -1.37 -3.00 -4.90
C ALA A 28 -0.03 -3.39 -5.56
N ILE A 29 0.10 -3.22 -6.88
CA ILE A 29 1.35 -3.50 -7.60
C ILE A 29 2.49 -2.60 -7.09
N ILE A 30 2.21 -1.31 -6.91
CA ILE A 30 3.20 -0.34 -6.40
C ILE A 30 3.64 -0.70 -4.98
N PHE A 31 2.69 -1.04 -4.08
CA PHE A 31 3.03 -1.47 -2.72
C PHE A 31 3.83 -2.76 -2.67
N CYS A 32 3.50 -3.74 -3.51
CA CYS A 32 4.32 -4.96 -3.64
C CYS A 32 5.76 -4.62 -4.05
N GLY A 33 5.94 -3.67 -4.99
CA GLY A 33 7.26 -3.19 -5.39
C GLY A 33 8.02 -2.50 -4.26
N TYR A 34 7.34 -1.64 -3.49
CA TYR A 34 7.91 -0.97 -2.32
C TYR A 34 8.34 -1.98 -1.25
N ILE A 35 7.50 -2.97 -0.93
CA ILE A 35 7.84 -4.00 0.06
C ILE A 35 9.11 -4.75 -0.34
N VAL A 36 9.25 -5.13 -1.61
CA VAL A 36 10.46 -5.83 -2.09
C VAL A 36 11.70 -4.95 -1.98
N TYR A 37 11.59 -3.67 -2.37
CA TYR A 37 12.69 -2.72 -2.31
C TYR A 37 13.10 -2.41 -0.87
N ASP A 38 12.13 -2.12 0.00
CA ASP A 38 12.37 -1.79 1.41
C ASP A 38 12.88 -3.02 2.17
N THR A 39 12.44 -4.23 1.83
CA THR A 39 13.00 -5.48 2.37
C THR A 39 14.46 -5.69 1.96
N ASP A 40 14.81 -5.47 0.68
CA ASP A 40 16.19 -5.61 0.19
C ASP A 40 17.12 -4.57 0.86
N ASN A 41 16.61 -3.35 1.04
CA ASN A 41 17.33 -2.28 1.73
C ASN A 41 17.45 -2.56 3.25
N LEU A 42 16.42 -3.17 3.86
CA LEU A 42 16.41 -3.63 5.24
C LEU A 42 17.55 -4.63 5.53
N ILE A 43 17.70 -5.60 4.63
CA ILE A 43 18.59 -6.74 4.81
C ILE A 43 20.06 -6.34 4.56
N LYS A 44 20.32 -5.38 3.66
CA LYS A 44 21.68 -5.05 3.21
C LYS A 44 22.34 -3.89 3.96
N ARG A 45 21.60 -3.00 4.63
CA ARG A 45 22.15 -1.72 5.13
C ARG A 45 22.01 -1.42 6.61
N TYR A 46 21.24 -2.18 7.39
CA TYR A 46 20.99 -1.81 8.78
C TYR A 46 21.97 -2.46 9.76
N THR A 47 22.61 -1.61 10.56
CA THR A 47 23.33 -2.00 11.78
C THR A 47 22.32 -2.13 12.94
N TYR A 48 22.72 -2.86 13.97
CA TYR A 48 21.90 -3.40 15.07
C TYR A 48 21.02 -2.41 15.86
N ASP A 49 20.95 -1.10 15.56
CA ASP A 49 20.12 -0.12 16.29
C ASP A 49 18.87 0.35 15.52
N GLU A 50 18.80 0.13 14.20
CA GLU A 50 17.75 0.70 13.35
C GLU A 50 16.68 -0.33 12.91
N TYR A 51 16.81 -1.58 13.36
CA TYR A 51 15.91 -2.70 13.04
C TYR A 51 14.45 -2.46 13.46
N ILE A 52 14.22 -1.72 14.55
CA ILE A 52 12.87 -1.39 15.04
C ILE A 52 12.14 -0.50 14.02
N TRP A 53 12.80 0.56 13.54
CA TRP A 53 12.21 1.49 12.56
C TRP A 53 11.97 0.82 11.21
N ALA A 54 12.92 0.00 10.80
CA ALA A 54 12.82 -0.88 9.64
C ALA A 54 11.58 -1.81 9.71
N ALA A 55 11.39 -2.49 10.84
CA ALA A 55 10.23 -3.37 11.04
C ALA A 55 8.90 -2.61 11.05
N VAL A 56 8.86 -1.41 11.65
CA VAL A 56 7.67 -0.54 11.64
C VAL A 56 7.30 -0.09 10.23
N ALA A 57 8.29 0.30 9.41
CA ALA A 57 8.05 0.68 8.01
C ALA A 57 7.47 -0.49 7.20
N LEU A 58 8.10 -1.67 7.29
CA LEU A 58 7.62 -2.88 6.62
C LEU A 58 6.19 -3.26 7.05
N TYR A 59 5.90 -3.15 8.34
CA TYR A 59 4.57 -3.43 8.88
C TYR A 59 3.50 -2.51 8.31
N LEU A 60 3.80 -1.21 8.18
CA LEU A 60 2.88 -0.25 7.59
C LEU A 60 2.61 -0.55 6.11
N ASP A 61 3.62 -0.96 5.34
CA ASP A 61 3.44 -1.34 3.94
C ASP A 61 2.56 -2.59 3.78
N ILE A 62 2.75 -3.60 4.63
CA ILE A 62 1.93 -4.82 4.63
C ILE A 62 0.45 -4.49 4.93
N ILE A 63 0.18 -3.62 5.91
CA ILE A 63 -1.21 -3.18 6.21
C ILE A 63 -1.83 -2.48 5.00
N ASN A 64 -1.09 -1.57 4.36
CA ASN A 64 -1.62 -0.83 3.21
C ASN A 64 -1.92 -1.76 2.02
N LEU A 65 -1.04 -2.73 1.75
CA LEU A 65 -1.28 -3.75 0.72
C LEU A 65 -2.54 -4.58 1.05
N PHE A 66 -2.70 -5.01 2.30
CA PHE A 66 -3.86 -5.77 2.74
C PHE A 66 -5.17 -4.99 2.53
N LEU A 67 -5.20 -3.71 2.91
CA LEU A 67 -6.38 -2.86 2.72
C LEU A 67 -6.70 -2.63 1.23
N SER A 68 -5.69 -2.45 0.38
CA SER A 68 -5.89 -2.36 -1.08
C SER A 68 -6.50 -3.65 -1.64
N LEU A 69 -6.00 -4.82 -1.23
CA LEU A 69 -6.55 -6.12 -1.66
C LEU A 69 -7.98 -6.32 -1.16
N LEU A 70 -8.27 -5.96 0.10
CA LEU A 70 -9.62 -6.04 0.66
C LEU A 70 -10.60 -5.15 -0.12
N ASN A 71 -10.16 -3.97 -0.55
CA ASN A 71 -10.99 -3.06 -1.34
C ASN A 71 -11.27 -3.63 -2.75
N ILE A 72 -10.28 -4.25 -3.39
CA ILE A 72 -10.46 -4.96 -4.67
C ILE A 72 -11.49 -6.09 -4.50
N LEU A 73 -11.35 -6.92 -3.47
CA LEU A 73 -12.28 -8.02 -3.19
C LEU A 73 -13.70 -7.52 -2.94
N ARG A 74 -13.86 -6.42 -2.20
CA ARG A 74 -15.17 -5.82 -1.91
C ARG A 74 -15.87 -5.27 -3.16
N VAL A 75 -15.11 -4.75 -4.13
CA VAL A 75 -15.66 -4.29 -5.40
C VAL A 75 -16.01 -5.48 -6.29
N LEU A 76 -15.23 -6.55 -6.26
CA LEU A 76 -15.48 -7.77 -7.04
C LEU A 76 -16.73 -8.53 -6.57
N ASP A 77 -16.98 -8.58 -5.26
CA ASP A 77 -18.13 -9.27 -4.63
C ASP A 77 -19.47 -8.51 -4.81
N ARG A 78 -19.47 -7.31 -5.41
CA ARG A 78 -20.63 -6.41 -5.57
C ARG A 78 -20.96 -6.06 -7.02
#